data_AF-A0A7I7JZA3-F1
#
_entry.id   AF-A0A7I7JZA3-F1
#
_cell.length_a   1.000
_cell.length_b   1.000
_cell.length_c   1.000
_cell.angle_alpha   90.00
_cell.angle_beta   90.00
_cell.angle_gamma   90.00
#
_symmetry.space_group_name_H-M   'P 1'
#
loop_
_entity.id
_entity.type
_entity.pdbx_description
1 polymer ?
#
loop_
_entity_poly.entity_id
_entity_poly.type
_entity_poly.pdbx_seq_one_letter_code
_entity_poly.pdbx_strand_id
1 'polypeptide(L)'
;MLTDDDVLTLDRRAREVGRHIGWDLQFVVAGNPEFVGLVVGGGADQAEQIVVLGPSRIADLAVHEIDLALDALQRGDPHIVLDEDGDPRLI
;
A
#
# COMPACT_ATOMS: atom_id res chain seq x y z
N MET A 1 -9.82 13.02 10.45
CA MET A 1 -10.50 11.92 9.74
C MET A 1 -10.06 11.97 8.30
N LEU A 2 -9.75 10.82 7.70
CA LEU A 2 -9.45 10.69 6.28
C LEU A 2 -10.78 10.78 5.51
N THR A 3 -10.83 11.56 4.43
CA THR A 3 -12.03 11.64 3.59
C THR A 3 -11.99 10.54 2.52
N ASP A 4 -13.16 10.22 1.95
CA ASP A 4 -13.23 9.26 0.83
C ASP A 4 -12.39 9.73 -0.37
N ASP A 5 -12.31 11.05 -0.60
CA ASP A 5 -11.47 11.62 -1.64
C ASP A 5 -9.97 11.43 -1.38
N ASP A 6 -9.53 11.51 -0.12
CA ASP A 6 -8.14 11.25 0.27
C ASP A 6 -7.78 9.78 0.04
N VAL A 7 -8.68 8.86 0.42
CA VAL A 7 -8.52 7.41 0.19
C VAL A 7 -8.39 7.12 -1.31
N LEU A 8 -9.29 7.67 -2.13
CA LEU A 8 -9.26 7.47 -3.59
C LEU A 8 -8.00 8.05 -4.24
N THR A 9 -7.52 9.19 -3.73
CA THR A 9 -6.30 9.83 -4.23
C THR A 9 -5.07 8.98 -3.93
N LEU A 10 -4.96 8.47 -2.70
CA LEU A 10 -3.87 7.60 -2.28
C LEU A 10 -3.90 6.24 -2.98
N ASP A 11 -5.08 5.64 -3.15
CA ASP A 11 -5.21 4.38 -3.88
C ASP A 11 -4.81 4.53 -5.35
N ARG A 12 -5.21 5.62 -6.01
CA ARG A 12 -4.77 5.91 -7.37
C ARG A 12 -3.25 6.01 -7.46
N ARG A 13 -2.64 6.74 -6.52
CA ARG A 13 -1.18 6.90 -6.47
C ARG A 13 -0.47 5.56 -6.20
N ALA A 14 -0.98 4.76 -5.25
CA ALA A 14 -0.46 3.42 -4.98
C ALA A 14 -0.48 2.55 -6.24
N ARG A 15 -1.58 2.54 -7.00
CA ARG A 15 -1.67 1.79 -8.26
C ARG A 15 -0.75 2.33 -9.36
N GLU A 16 -0.51 3.63 -9.41
CA GLU A 16 0.45 4.23 -10.36
C GLU A 16 1.89 3.83 -10.03
N VAL A 17 2.28 3.95 -8.75
CA VAL A 17 3.60 3.51 -8.27
C VAL A 17 3.75 2.00 -8.46
N GLY A 18 2.77 1.20 -8.05
CA GLY A 18 2.76 -0.25 -8.23
C GLY A 18 3.02 -0.64 -9.69
N ARG A 19 2.25 -0.07 -10.63
CA ARG A 19 2.47 -0.29 -12.07
C ARG A 19 3.88 0.10 -12.53
N HIS A 20 4.45 1.17 -11.96
CA HIS A 20 5.81 1.60 -12.26
C HIS A 20 6.86 0.58 -11.80
N ILE A 21 6.66 -0.05 -10.65
CA ILE A 21 7.60 -1.02 -10.07
C ILE A 21 7.26 -2.50 -10.38
N GLY A 22 6.21 -2.75 -11.18
CA GLY A 22 5.79 -4.10 -11.59
C GLY A 22 4.93 -4.86 -10.57
N TRP A 23 4.29 -4.15 -9.63
CA TRP A 23 3.45 -4.73 -8.57
C TRP A 23 2.01 -4.23 -8.63
N ASP A 24 1.04 -5.06 -8.25
CA ASP A 24 -0.35 -4.63 -8.08
C ASP A 24 -0.53 -4.05 -6.67
N LEU A 25 -0.18 -2.77 -6.51
CA LEU A 25 -0.19 -2.07 -5.23
C LEU A 25 -1.48 -1.27 -5.03
N GLN A 26 -2.09 -1.40 -3.86
CA GLN A 26 -3.33 -0.70 -3.49
C GLN A 26 -3.23 -0.06 -2.12
N PHE A 27 -3.91 1.08 -1.93
CA PHE A 27 -4.10 1.67 -0.61
C PHE A 27 -5.45 1.22 -0.06
N VAL A 28 -5.45 0.68 1.16
CA VAL A 28 -6.67 0.17 1.79
C VAL A 28 -6.88 0.78 3.16
N VAL A 29 -8.14 1.08 3.44
CA VAL A 29 -8.63 1.22 4.81
C VAL A 29 -8.91 -0.20 5.30
N ALA A 30 -8.29 -0.60 6.39
CA ALA A 30 -8.48 -1.93 6.95
C ALA A 30 -9.94 -2.12 7.41
N GLY A 31 -10.32 -3.35 7.78
CA GLY A 31 -11.67 -3.62 8.32
C GLY A 31 -12.04 -2.77 9.54
N ASN A 32 -11.06 -2.15 10.21
CA ASN A 32 -11.25 -1.05 11.15
C ASN A 32 -10.92 0.28 10.44
N PRO A 33 -11.89 1.23 10.32
CA PRO A 33 -11.73 2.47 9.56
C PRO A 33 -10.66 3.44 10.10
N GLU A 34 -10.15 3.20 11.31
CA GLU A 34 -9.06 3.99 11.89
C GLU A 34 -7.67 3.56 11.39
N PHE A 35 -7.58 2.46 10.65
CA PHE A 35 -6.32 1.86 10.22
C PHE A 35 -6.23 1.82 8.70
N VAL A 36 -5.04 2.09 8.19
CA VAL A 36 -4.72 2.12 6.77
C VAL A 36 -3.43 1.36 6.48
N GLY A 37 -3.25 0.93 5.23
CA GLY A 37 -2.03 0.27 4.80
C GLY A 37 -1.89 0.19 3.29
N LEU A 38 -0.73 -0.30 2.85
CA LEU A 38 -0.49 -0.69 1.46
C LEU A 38 -0.53 -2.21 1.35
N VAL A 39 -1.24 -2.69 0.35
CA VAL A 39 -1.33 -4.12 0.03
C VAL A 39 -0.82 -4.39 -1.38
N VAL A 40 -0.27 -5.59 -1.56
CA VAL A 40 0.07 -6.14 -2.86
C VAL A 40 -0.89 -7.27 -3.19
N GLY A 41 -1.34 -7.31 -4.44
CA GLY A 41 -2.31 -8.28 -4.94
C GLY A 41 -3.75 -7.74 -4.87
N GLY A 42 -4.70 -8.54 -5.35
CA GLY A 42 -6.11 -8.14 -5.44
C GLY A 42 -6.67 -7.90 -6.85
N GLY A 43 -6.03 -8.46 -7.89
CA GLY A 43 -6.62 -8.61 -9.22
C GLY A 43 -7.93 -9.43 -9.22
N ALA A 44 -8.56 -9.61 -10.38
CA ALA A 44 -9.95 -10.08 -10.59
C ALA A 44 -10.44 -11.31 -9.79
N ASP A 45 -9.54 -12.12 -9.21
CA ASP A 45 -9.87 -13.29 -8.37
C ASP A 45 -9.67 -13.09 -6.86
N GLN A 46 -9.29 -11.88 -6.38
CA GLN A 46 -9.22 -11.48 -4.96
C GLN A 46 -8.51 -12.47 -3.99
N ALA A 47 -7.71 -13.41 -4.49
CA ALA A 47 -7.39 -14.61 -3.71
C ALA A 47 -6.45 -14.36 -2.52
N GLU A 48 -5.66 -13.27 -2.49
CA GLU A 48 -4.96 -12.84 -1.27
C GLU A 48 -4.45 -11.41 -1.47
N GLN A 49 -4.78 -10.50 -0.54
CA GLN A 49 -4.15 -9.19 -0.41
C GLN A 49 -3.14 -9.26 0.73
N ILE A 50 -1.88 -9.00 0.44
CA ILE A 50 -0.81 -9.09 1.42
C ILE A 50 -0.39 -7.68 1.82
N VAL A 51 -0.48 -7.38 3.12
CA VAL A 51 -0.09 -6.08 3.65
C VAL A 51 1.43 -5.96 3.64
N VAL A 52 1.94 -5.03 2.84
CA VAL A 52 3.38 -4.74 2.73
C VAL A 52 3.81 -3.54 3.56
N LEU A 53 2.85 -2.67 3.95
CA LEU A 53 3.07 -1.56 4.86
C LEU A 53 1.84 -1.31 5.71
N GLY A 54 2.01 -1.19 7.02
CA GLY A 54 0.92 -1.11 8.00
C GLY A 54 0.44 -2.48 8.49
N PRO A 55 -0.80 -2.62 8.99
CA PRO A 55 -1.78 -1.55 9.17
C PRO A 55 -1.36 -0.54 10.26
N SER A 56 -1.48 0.74 9.95
CA SER A 56 -1.10 1.85 10.85
C SER A 56 -2.31 2.74 11.15
N ARG A 57 -2.40 3.28 12.37
CA ARG A 57 -3.50 4.18 12.75
C ARG A 57 -3.38 5.51 12.03
N ILE A 58 -4.48 6.00 11.47
CA ILE A 58 -4.55 7.31 10.80
C ILE A 58 -4.08 8.45 11.72
N ALA A 59 -4.35 8.35 13.03
CA ALA A 59 -3.94 9.34 14.02
C ALA A 59 -2.41 9.50 14.16
N ASP A 60 -1.63 8.49 13.77
CA ASP A 60 -0.19 8.43 13.96
C ASP A 60 0.58 8.88 12.72
N LEU A 61 0.03 9.85 11.95
CA LEU A 61 0.61 10.33 10.68
C LEU A 61 0.76 9.24 9.59
N ALA A 62 0.11 8.08 9.75
CA ALA A 62 0.24 6.93 8.85
C ALA A 62 0.03 7.27 7.36
N VAL A 63 -0.89 8.20 7.06
CA VAL A 63 -1.14 8.67 5.70
C VAL A 63 0.09 9.32 5.08
N HIS A 64 0.77 10.16 5.86
CA HIS A 64 1.98 10.84 5.42
C HIS A 64 3.13 9.85 5.26
N GLU A 65 3.26 8.88 6.17
CA GLU A 65 4.29 7.83 6.07
C GLU A 65 4.07 6.96 4.83
N ILE A 66 2.84 6.59 4.53
CA ILE A 66 2.48 5.86 3.30
C ILE A 66 2.79 6.71 2.07
N ASP A 67 2.48 8.00 2.10
CA ASP A 67 2.76 8.91 1.00
C ASP A 67 4.27 9.00 0.70
N LEU A 68 5.09 9.08 1.76
CA LEU A 68 6.55 9.03 1.68
C LEU A 68 7.07 7.68 1.17
N ALA A 69 6.50 6.57 1.64
CA ALA A 69 6.89 5.23 1.21
C ALA A 69 6.61 5.00 -0.28
N LEU A 70 5.48 5.49 -0.80
CA LEU A 70 5.16 5.46 -2.23
C LEU A 70 6.16 6.28 -3.06
N ASP A 71 6.57 7.44 -2.53
CA ASP A 71 7.58 8.32 -3.14
C ASP A 71 8.94 7.62 -3.23
N ALA A 72 9.29 6.90 -2.18
CA ALA A 72 10.51 6.13 -2.03
C ALA A 72 10.51 4.89 -2.98
N LEU A 73 9.41 4.12 -2.97
CA LEU A 73 9.17 3.01 -3.91
C LEU A 73 9.30 3.45 -5.37
N GLN A 74 8.73 4.59 -5.73
CA GLN A 74 8.82 5.12 -7.10
C GLN A 74 10.25 5.50 -7.50
N ARG A 75 11.08 5.95 -6.56
CA ARG A 75 12.50 6.23 -6.79
C ARG A 75 13.36 4.96 -6.84
N GLY A 76 12.78 3.82 -6.46
CA GLY A 76 13.47 2.53 -6.40
C GLY A 76 14.26 2.33 -5.11
N ASP A 77 13.82 2.88 -3.98
CA ASP A 77 14.36 2.59 -2.65
C ASP A 77 13.30 3.01 -1.62
N PRO A 78 12.61 2.12 -0.86
CA PRO A 78 12.72 0.66 -0.75
C PRO A 78 12.13 -0.11 -1.93
N HIS A 79 12.30 -1.43 -1.95
CA HIS A 79 11.75 -2.33 -2.98
C HIS A 79 10.78 -3.35 -2.39
N ILE A 80 9.86 -3.84 -3.23
CA ILE A 80 9.03 -5.00 -2.89
C ILE A 80 9.68 -6.25 -3.48
N VAL A 81 9.93 -7.25 -2.65
CA VAL A 81 10.49 -8.56 -3.02
C VAL A 81 9.62 -9.68 -2.48
N LEU A 82 9.65 -10.85 -3.13
CA LEU A 82 9.04 -12.06 -2.59
C LEU A 82 9.99 -12.69 -1.55
N ASP A 83 9.44 -13.12 -0.42
CA ASP A 83 10.17 -13.89 0.58
C ASP A 83 10.25 -15.40 0.23
N GLU A 84 10.70 -16.23 1.18
CA GLU A 84 10.84 -17.68 0.99
C GLU A 84 9.50 -18.40 0.73
N ASP A 85 8.39 -17.84 1.22
CA ASP A 85 7.04 -18.38 1.07
C ASP A 85 6.34 -17.84 -0.19
N GLY A 86 6.96 -16.85 -0.85
CA GLY A 86 6.38 -16.16 -2.00
C GLY A 86 5.48 -15.00 -1.60
N ASP A 87 5.61 -14.49 -0.38
CA ASP A 87 4.87 -13.32 0.10
C ASP A 87 5.65 -12.03 -0.22
N PRO A 88 4.98 -11.00 -0.78
CA PRO A 88 5.61 -9.71 -1.01
C PRO A 88 5.92 -9.01 0.30
N ARG A 89 7.15 -8.47 0.40
CA ARG A 89 7.63 -7.68 1.53
C ARG A 89 8.36 -6.44 1.07
N LEU A 90 8.20 -5.36 1.82
CA LEU A 90 8.97 -4.14 1.66
C LEU A 90 10.33 -4.29 2.35
N ILE A 91 11.43 -4.04 1.62
CA ILE A 91 12.82 -4.10 2.13
C ILE A 91 13.59 -2.80 1.91
#